data_AF-A0A1Y3AW40-F1
#
_entry.id   AF-A0A1Y3AW40-F1
#
_cell.length_a   1.000
_cell.length_b   1.000
_cell.length_c   1.000
_cell.angle_alpha   90.00
_cell.angle_beta   90.00
_cell.angle_gamma   90.00
#
_symmetry.space_group_name_H-M   'P 1'
#
loop_
_entity.id
_entity.type
_entity.pdbx_description
1 polymer ?
#
loop_
_entity_poly.entity_id
_entity_poly.type
_entity_poly.pdbx_seq_one_letter_code
_entity_poly.pdbx_strand_id
1 'polypeptide(L)'
;MSLVTLHVIDLIVIVASTVVLSLGSSGQVFAASALRGLRFFQILRMVRMDRRGGTWKLLGSVVYAHRQELITTVYIGFLGLIFSSFLVYLSEKGVHPDRFTNYADALWWGVITLSTVGYGDLVPQTWPGKLVASFCALLGISFFALPAVSIVHYS
;
A
#
# COMPACT_ATOMS: atom_id res chain seq x y z
N MET A 1 7.42 -13.47 21.16
CA MET A 1 5.97 -13.73 21.26
C MET A 1 5.82 -15.17 21.69
N SER A 2 5.31 -15.42 22.90
CA SER A 2 5.26 -16.76 23.49
C SER A 2 4.19 -17.62 22.82
N LEU A 3 4.43 -18.94 22.73
CA LEU A 3 3.51 -19.95 22.17
C LEU A 3 2.09 -19.85 22.76
N VAL A 4 2.01 -19.43 24.03
CA VAL A 4 0.76 -19.20 24.77
C VAL A 4 -0.11 -18.12 24.11
N THR A 5 0.47 -17.03 23.64
CA THR A 5 -0.29 -15.95 22.97
C THR A 5 -0.91 -16.44 21.67
N LEU A 6 -0.21 -17.29 20.89
CA LEU A 6 -0.74 -17.86 19.65
C LEU A 6 -1.93 -18.80 19.89
N HIS A 7 -1.87 -19.63 20.94
CA HIS A 7 -2.95 -20.55 21.29
C HIS A 7 -4.21 -19.83 21.79
N VAL A 8 -4.05 -18.77 22.59
CA VAL A 8 -5.18 -17.96 23.06
C VAL A 8 -5.92 -17.33 21.89
N ILE A 9 -5.21 -16.76 20.91
CA ILE A 9 -5.89 -16.09 19.80
C ILE A 9 -6.50 -17.11 18.81
N ASP A 10 -5.92 -18.31 18.66
CA ASP A 10 -6.54 -19.38 17.84
C ASP A 10 -7.82 -19.92 18.50
N LEU A 11 -7.79 -20.12 19.82
CA LEU A 11 -8.97 -20.47 20.62
C LEU A 11 -10.08 -19.43 20.47
N ILE A 12 -9.74 -18.13 20.57
CA ILE A 12 -10.70 -17.03 20.40
C ILE A 12 -11.33 -17.06 18.99
N VAL A 13 -10.55 -17.31 17.94
CA VAL A 13 -11.05 -17.38 16.56
C VAL A 13 -11.94 -18.60 16.35
N ILE A 14 -11.58 -19.76 16.90
CA ILE A 14 -12.38 -20.99 16.83
C ILE A 14 -13.70 -20.82 17.59
N VAL A 15 -13.67 -20.27 18.81
CA VAL A 15 -14.86 -20.01 19.63
C VAL A 15 -15.78 -18.99 18.94
N ALA A 16 -15.23 -17.87 18.46
CA ALA A 16 -16.00 -16.87 17.73
C ALA A 16 -16.64 -17.47 16.46
N SER A 17 -15.93 -18.32 15.73
CA SER A 17 -16.46 -19.00 14.54
C SER A 17 -17.63 -19.94 14.86
N THR A 18 -17.53 -20.72 15.94
CA THR A 18 -18.56 -21.67 16.37
C THR A 18 -19.79 -20.97 16.95
N VAL A 19 -19.61 -19.87 17.68
CA VAL A 19 -20.71 -19.03 18.20
C VAL A 19 -21.49 -18.37 17.07
N VAL A 20 -20.79 -17.86 16.07
CA VAL A 20 -21.42 -17.24 14.90
C VAL A 20 -22.20 -18.25 14.06
N LEU A 21 -21.70 -19.48 13.91
CA LEU A 21 -22.40 -20.56 13.22
C LEU A 21 -23.63 -21.06 13.98
N SER A 22 -23.59 -21.10 15.31
CA SER A 22 -24.73 -21.55 16.14
C SER A 22 -25.85 -20.50 16.22
N LEU A 23 -25.51 -19.20 16.29
CA LEU A 23 -26.50 -18.09 16.25
C LEU A 23 -27.10 -17.87 14.85
N GLY A 24 -26.39 -18.25 13.79
CA GLY A 24 -26.84 -18.13 12.40
C GLY A 24 -27.94 -19.12 11.99
N SER A 25 -28.28 -20.12 12.82
CA SER A 25 -29.24 -21.17 12.44
C SER A 25 -30.69 -20.70 12.32
N SER A 26 -31.05 -19.55 12.91
CA SER A 26 -32.44 -19.05 12.99
C SER A 26 -32.77 -17.92 12.01
N GLY A 27 -31.79 -17.37 11.26
CA GLY A 27 -32.01 -16.23 10.37
C GLY A 27 -31.11 -16.24 9.13
N GLN A 28 -31.67 -16.58 7.97
CA GLN A 28 -30.97 -16.74 6.69
C GLN A 28 -30.18 -15.48 6.26
N VAL A 29 -30.61 -14.28 6.70
CA VAL A 29 -29.93 -13.00 6.43
C VAL A 29 -28.79 -12.72 7.43
N PHE A 30 -28.93 -13.17 8.68
CA PHE A 30 -27.89 -13.06 9.70
C PHE A 30 -26.72 -14.01 9.41
N ALA A 31 -27.03 -15.23 8.96
CA ALA A 31 -26.04 -16.22 8.51
C ALA A 31 -25.13 -15.70 7.38
N ALA A 32 -25.66 -14.95 6.40
CA ALA A 32 -24.87 -14.41 5.29
C ALA A 32 -23.88 -13.32 5.72
N SER A 33 -24.27 -12.46 6.66
CA SER A 33 -23.41 -11.41 7.24
C SER A 33 -22.36 -12.01 8.17
N ALA A 34 -22.77 -12.99 8.98
CA ALA A 34 -21.91 -13.83 9.82
C ALA A 34 -20.80 -14.53 9.03
N LEU A 35 -21.14 -15.17 7.90
CA LEU A 35 -20.19 -15.85 7.03
C LEU A 35 -19.20 -14.89 6.35
N ARG A 36 -19.63 -13.67 6.01
CA ARG A 36 -18.72 -12.62 5.51
C ARG A 36 -17.72 -12.18 6.57
N GLY A 37 -18.16 -11.99 7.81
CA GLY A 37 -17.28 -11.74 8.95
C GLY A 37 -16.31 -12.90 9.21
N LEU A 38 -16.79 -14.15 9.10
CA LEU A 38 -15.98 -15.35 9.27
C LEU A 38 -14.83 -15.44 8.25
N ARG A 39 -15.08 -15.08 6.98
CA ARG A 39 -14.02 -15.01 5.94
C ARG A 39 -12.93 -13.99 6.29
N PHE A 40 -13.30 -12.86 6.89
CA PHE A 40 -12.32 -11.88 7.38
C PHE A 40 -11.46 -12.47 8.52
N PHE A 41 -12.07 -13.21 9.45
CA PHE A 41 -11.34 -13.94 10.50
C PHE A 41 -10.45 -15.07 9.96
N GLN A 42 -10.79 -15.68 8.83
CA GLN A 42 -9.95 -16.68 8.16
C GLN A 42 -8.67 -16.07 7.57
N ILE A 43 -8.73 -14.86 7.02
CA ILE A 43 -7.53 -14.12 6.57
C ILE A 43 -6.62 -13.80 7.76
N LEU A 44 -7.20 -13.38 8.89
CA LEU A 44 -6.45 -13.15 10.13
C LEU A 44 -5.76 -14.43 10.65
N ARG A 45 -6.26 -15.63 10.33
CA ARG A 45 -5.58 -16.89 10.62
C ARG A 45 -4.37 -17.11 9.70
N MET A 46 -4.45 -16.78 8.40
CA MET A 46 -3.29 -16.88 7.49
C MET A 46 -2.15 -15.93 7.87
N VAL A 47 -2.46 -14.72 8.37
CA VAL A 47 -1.45 -13.78 8.89
C VAL A 47 -0.66 -14.38 10.07
N ARG A 48 -1.22 -15.38 10.77
CA ARG A 48 -0.57 -16.07 11.90
C ARG A 48 0.30 -17.25 11.51
N MET A 49 0.56 -17.47 10.22
CA MET A 49 1.44 -18.55 9.75
C MET A 49 2.91 -18.33 10.15
N ASP A 50 3.33 -17.11 10.53
CA ASP A 50 4.68 -16.86 11.04
C ASP A 50 4.79 -17.18 12.54
N ARG A 51 4.80 -18.48 12.85
CA ARG A 51 4.76 -19.05 14.22
C ARG A 51 5.96 -18.66 15.11
N ARG A 52 7.00 -18.03 14.56
CA ARG A 52 8.20 -17.59 15.33
C ARG A 52 8.41 -16.07 15.28
N GLY A 53 7.61 -15.33 14.51
CA GLY A 53 7.88 -13.94 14.17
C GLY A 53 9.28 -13.76 13.57
N GLY A 54 9.84 -14.83 12.99
CA GLY A 54 11.21 -14.85 12.48
C GLY A 54 11.32 -14.02 11.20
N THR A 55 10.31 -14.12 10.33
CA THR A 55 10.22 -13.31 9.11
C THR A 55 9.98 -11.85 9.46
N TRP A 56 9.11 -11.56 10.45
CA TRP A 56 8.91 -10.20 10.94
C TRP A 56 10.17 -9.60 11.60
N LYS A 57 10.92 -10.41 12.36
CA LYS A 57 12.20 -9.98 12.95
C LYS A 57 13.28 -9.77 11.89
N LEU A 58 13.35 -10.63 10.87
CA LEU A 58 14.26 -10.47 9.74
C LEU A 58 13.92 -9.22 8.94
N LEU A 59 12.66 -9.04 8.54
CA LEU A 59 12.19 -7.82 7.88
C LEU A 59 12.50 -6.57 8.71
N GLY A 60 12.19 -6.61 10.01
CA GLY A 60 12.51 -5.51 10.93
C GLY A 60 14.01 -5.25 11.03
N SER A 61 14.85 -6.29 11.05
CA SER A 61 16.31 -6.16 11.08
C SER A 61 16.86 -5.54 9.80
N VAL A 62 16.35 -5.94 8.63
CA VAL A 62 16.74 -5.38 7.32
C VAL A 62 16.31 -3.92 7.22
N VAL A 63 15.07 -3.61 7.59
CA VAL A 63 14.56 -2.23 7.61
C VAL A 63 15.38 -1.37 8.58
N TYR A 64 15.74 -1.89 9.75
CA TYR A 64 16.55 -1.15 10.71
C TYR A 64 17.98 -0.92 10.23
N ALA A 65 18.59 -1.92 9.58
CA ALA A 65 19.93 -1.84 9.00
C ALA A 65 20.00 -0.78 7.89
N HIS A 66 19.00 -0.74 7.01
CA HIS A 66 18.94 0.17 5.85
C HIS A 66 18.03 1.39 6.06
N ARG A 67 17.68 1.72 7.33
CA ARG A 67 16.70 2.77 7.64
C ARG A 67 17.05 4.12 7.03
N GLN A 68 18.34 4.46 6.96
CA GLN A 68 18.80 5.74 6.42
C GLN A 68 18.51 5.85 4.92
N GLU A 69 18.72 4.77 4.17
CA GLU A 69 18.48 4.69 2.73
C GLU A 69 16.98 4.69 2.44
N LEU A 70 16.21 3.87 3.18
CA LEU A 70 14.75 3.83 3.12
C LEU A 70 14.12 5.20 3.38
N ILE A 71 14.52 5.88 4.46
CA ILE A 71 14.02 7.23 4.78
C ILE A 71 14.38 8.21 3.67
N THR A 72 15.61 8.16 3.14
CA THR A 72 16.05 9.06 2.07
C THR A 72 15.24 8.85 0.80
N THR A 73 15.02 7.61 0.37
CA THR A 73 14.22 7.29 -0.82
C THR A 73 12.75 7.70 -0.64
N VAL A 74 12.15 7.43 0.52
CA VAL A 74 10.78 7.86 0.83
C VAL A 74 10.69 9.39 0.83
N TYR A 75 11.66 10.09 1.41
CA TYR A 75 11.69 11.55 1.45
C TYR A 75 11.79 12.17 0.05
N ILE A 76 12.74 11.70 -0.78
CA ILE A 76 12.91 12.17 -2.16
C ILE A 76 11.67 11.84 -3.00
N GLY A 77 11.13 10.62 -2.86
CA GLY A 77 9.91 10.20 -3.53
C GLY A 77 8.70 11.06 -3.17
N PHE A 78 8.53 11.36 -1.88
CA PHE A 78 7.45 12.23 -1.40
C PHE A 78 7.59 13.67 -1.91
N LEU A 79 8.81 14.21 -1.90
CA LEU A 79 9.09 15.55 -2.43
C LEU A 79 8.84 15.62 -3.95
N GLY A 80 9.31 14.62 -4.69
CA GLY A 80 9.08 14.49 -6.12
C GLY A 80 7.59 14.31 -6.47
N LEU A 81 6.84 13.58 -5.66
CA LEU A 81 5.40 13.40 -5.80
C LEU A 81 4.66 14.73 -5.67
N ILE A 82 4.91 15.49 -4.61
CA ILE A 82 4.27 16.79 -4.39
C ILE A 82 4.61 17.75 -5.53
N PHE A 83 5.89 17.82 -5.90
CA PHE A 83 6.39 18.71 -6.93
C PHE A 83 5.82 18.38 -8.32
N SER A 84 5.84 17.11 -8.71
CA SER A 84 5.29 16.63 -9.98
C SER A 84 3.78 16.86 -10.07
N SER A 85 3.05 16.50 -9.00
CA SER A 85 1.60 16.72 -8.93
C SER A 85 1.24 18.20 -9.04
N PHE A 86 2.06 19.09 -8.45
CA PHE A 86 1.85 20.54 -8.53
C PHE A 86 2.10 21.09 -9.93
N LEU A 87 3.20 20.68 -10.57
CA LEU A 87 3.51 21.11 -11.94
C LEU A 87 2.47 20.61 -12.96
N VAL A 88 2.02 19.36 -12.82
CA VAL A 88 0.98 18.78 -13.68
C VAL A 88 -0.36 19.46 -13.45
N TYR A 89 -0.73 19.73 -12.18
CA TYR A 89 -1.92 20.51 -11.87
C TYR A 89 -1.87 21.89 -12.53
N LEU A 90 -0.76 22.63 -12.42
CA LEU A 90 -0.63 23.94 -13.07
C LEU A 90 -0.68 23.87 -14.59
N SER A 91 -0.14 22.81 -15.19
CA SER A 91 -0.10 22.64 -16.65
C SER A 91 -1.46 22.24 -17.23
N GLU A 92 -2.23 21.43 -16.51
CA GLU A 92 -3.53 20.92 -16.96
C GLU A 92 -4.72 21.79 -16.51
N LYS A 93 -4.53 22.63 -15.48
CA LYS A 93 -5.57 23.51 -14.95
C LYS A 93 -6.07 24.44 -16.06
N GLY A 94 -7.36 24.29 -16.40
CA GLY A 94 -8.04 25.14 -17.38
C GLY A 94 -8.04 24.59 -18.81
N VAL A 95 -7.43 23.43 -19.07
CA VAL A 95 -7.49 22.77 -20.39
C VAL A 95 -8.71 21.85 -20.49
N HIS A 96 -8.96 21.07 -19.45
CA HIS A 96 -10.09 20.15 -19.38
C HIS A 96 -10.86 20.36 -18.06
N PRO A 97 -12.12 20.83 -18.09
CA PRO A 97 -12.87 21.12 -16.87
C PRO A 97 -13.20 19.87 -16.05
N ASP A 98 -13.15 18.67 -16.65
CA ASP A 98 -13.49 17.41 -15.99
C ASP A 98 -12.26 16.63 -15.48
N ARG A 99 -11.05 17.12 -15.73
CA ARG A 99 -9.78 16.44 -15.40
C ARG A 99 -8.92 17.38 -14.57
N PHE A 100 -8.29 16.86 -13.52
CA PHE A 100 -7.45 17.67 -12.61
C PHE A 100 -8.20 18.89 -12.04
N THR A 101 -9.43 18.67 -11.56
CA THR A 101 -10.30 19.74 -11.03
C THR A 101 -9.71 20.38 -9.79
N ASN A 102 -9.13 19.53 -8.93
CA ASN A 102 -8.51 19.91 -7.68
C ASN A 102 -7.08 19.36 -7.62
N TYR A 103 -6.27 19.95 -6.74
CA TYR A 103 -4.92 19.44 -6.47
C TYR A 103 -4.92 17.97 -5.98
N ALA A 104 -5.99 17.53 -5.32
CA ALA A 104 -6.17 16.14 -4.89
C ALA A 104 -6.17 15.15 -6.06
N ASP A 105 -6.76 15.51 -7.20
CA ASP A 105 -6.79 14.66 -8.40
C ASP A 105 -5.39 14.52 -9.00
N ALA A 106 -4.60 15.60 -8.96
CA ALA A 106 -3.22 15.59 -9.41
C ALA A 106 -2.31 14.78 -8.47
N LEU A 107 -2.54 14.86 -7.15
CA LEU A 107 -1.88 14.01 -6.16
C LEU A 107 -2.20 12.53 -6.38
N TRP A 108 -3.48 12.20 -6.63
CA TRP A 108 -3.90 10.83 -6.92
C TRP A 108 -3.19 10.29 -8.17
N TRP A 109 -3.18 11.07 -9.26
CA TRP A 109 -2.40 10.74 -10.46
C TRP A 109 -0.91 10.54 -10.14
N GLY A 110 -0.32 11.44 -9.34
CA GLY A 110 1.06 11.36 -8.90
C GLY A 110 1.35 10.06 -8.15
N VAL A 111 0.52 9.69 -7.17
CA VAL A 111 0.63 8.44 -6.39
C VAL A 111 0.57 7.22 -7.32
N ILE A 112 -0.42 7.14 -8.21
CA ILE A 112 -0.58 6.01 -9.15
C ILE A 112 0.60 5.89 -10.10
N THR A 113 1.12 7.02 -10.57
CA THR A 113 2.25 7.07 -11.51
C THR A 113 3.55 6.68 -10.83
N LEU A 114 3.82 7.23 -9.62
CA LEU A 114 5.04 6.94 -8.86
C LEU A 114 5.07 5.50 -8.32
N SER A 115 3.89 4.94 -8.01
CA SER A 115 3.73 3.54 -7.62
C SER A 115 3.68 2.56 -8.80
N THR A 116 3.87 3.07 -10.03
CA THR A 116 3.86 2.32 -11.29
C THR A 116 2.59 1.51 -11.58
N VAL A 117 1.48 1.82 -10.90
CA VAL A 117 0.17 1.16 -11.10
C VAL A 117 -0.45 1.59 -12.44
N GLY A 118 -0.46 2.89 -12.72
CA GLY A 118 -0.88 3.44 -14.02
C GLY A 118 -2.31 3.10 -14.47
N TYR A 119 -3.34 3.36 -13.65
CA TYR A 119 -4.74 3.08 -14.03
C TYR A 119 -5.19 3.75 -15.34
N GLY A 120 -4.63 4.92 -15.68
CA GLY A 120 -4.97 5.67 -16.89
C GLY A 120 -6.30 6.43 -16.82
N ASP A 121 -6.91 6.51 -15.64
CA ASP A 121 -8.11 7.30 -15.33
C ASP A 121 -7.85 8.80 -15.47
N LEU A 122 -6.69 9.26 -14.98
CA LEU A 122 -6.20 10.64 -15.11
C LEU A 122 -4.84 10.61 -15.82
N VAL A 123 -4.69 11.37 -16.90
CA VAL A 123 -3.46 11.45 -17.67
C VAL A 123 -3.32 12.88 -18.21
N PRO A 124 -2.17 13.55 -18.01
CA PRO A 124 -1.93 14.89 -18.56
C PRO A 124 -2.02 14.86 -20.09
N GLN A 125 -2.78 15.77 -20.68
CA GLN A 125 -2.94 15.87 -22.13
C GLN A 125 -2.07 16.95 -22.75
N THR A 126 -1.73 17.98 -21.97
CA THR A 126 -0.87 19.07 -22.40
C THR A 126 0.54 18.60 -22.65
N TRP A 127 1.18 19.25 -23.64
CA TRP A 127 2.58 19.00 -23.95
C TRP A 127 3.52 19.24 -22.74
N PRO A 128 3.42 20.36 -21.98
CA PRO A 128 4.21 20.54 -20.76
C PRO A 128 3.92 19.50 -19.68
N GLY A 129 2.65 19.13 -19.46
CA GLY A 129 2.28 18.11 -18.48
C GLY A 129 2.89 16.75 -18.79
N LYS A 130 2.90 16.35 -20.08
CA LYS A 130 3.53 15.10 -20.54
C LYS A 130 5.05 15.09 -20.34
N LEU A 131 5.73 16.22 -20.56
CA LEU A 131 7.17 16.32 -20.31
C LEU A 131 7.50 16.17 -18.83
N VAL A 132 6.78 16.87 -17.95
CA VAL A 132 6.96 16.77 -16.50
C VAL A 132 6.69 15.34 -16.03
N ALA A 133 5.61 14.72 -16.49
CA ALA A 133 5.27 13.34 -16.17
C ALA A 133 6.38 12.35 -16.58
N SER A 134 6.91 12.49 -17.80
CA SER A 134 7.97 11.63 -18.31
C SER A 134 9.26 11.78 -17.51
N PHE A 135 9.65 13.01 -17.18
CA PHE A 135 10.83 13.28 -16.37
C PHE A 135 10.68 12.75 -14.93
N CYS A 136 9.50 12.94 -14.33
CA CYS A 136 9.20 12.41 -13.00
C CYS A 136 9.22 10.87 -12.96
N ALA A 137 8.69 10.20 -14.00
CA ALA A 137 8.74 8.74 -14.10
C ALA A 137 10.17 8.21 -14.19
N LEU A 138 11.05 8.84 -14.98
CA LEU A 138 12.46 8.45 -15.10
C LEU A 138 13.21 8.64 -13.77
N LEU A 139 12.97 9.76 -13.08
CA LEU A 139 13.55 10.00 -11.76
C LEU A 139 13.04 9.00 -10.72
N GLY A 140 11.73 8.74 -10.70
CA GLY A 140 11.12 7.77 -9.79
C GLY A 140 11.76 6.39 -9.89
N ILE A 141 11.88 5.86 -11.10
CA ILE A 141 12.50 4.55 -11.35
C ILE A 141 13.97 4.53 -10.89
N SER A 142 14.72 5.60 -11.15
CA SER A 142 16.13 5.71 -10.78
C SER A 142 16.34 5.69 -9.26
N PHE A 143 15.45 6.33 -8.48
CA PHE A 143 15.55 6.37 -7.02
C PHE A 143 15.06 5.08 -6.34
N PHE A 144 14.07 4.39 -6.91
CA PHE A 144 13.59 3.11 -6.38
C PHE A 144 14.58 1.95 -6.59
N ALA A 145 15.51 2.07 -7.55
CA ALA A 145 16.57 1.08 -7.75
C ALA A 145 17.66 1.12 -6.65
N LEU A 146 17.88 2.28 -6.00
CA LEU A 146 18.99 2.47 -5.08
C LEU A 146 18.93 1.60 -3.81
N PRO A 147 17.78 1.44 -3.11
CA PRO A 147 17.70 0.58 -1.93
C PRO A 147 17.95 -0.90 -2.25
N ALA A 148 17.59 -1.37 -3.45
CA ALA A 148 17.83 -2.75 -3.84
C ALA A 148 19.33 -3.03 -4.08
N VAL A 149 20.06 -2.05 -4.64
CA VAL A 149 21.49 -2.17 -4.93
C VAL A 149 22.35 -2.09 -3.67
N SER A 150 22.01 -1.20 -2.73
CA SER A 150 22.77 -1.04 -1.48
C SER A 150 22.71 -2.28 -0.59
N ILE A 151 21.57 -2.99 -0.58
CA ILE A 151 21.40 -4.26 0.15
C ILE A 151 22.34 -5.34 -0.41
N VAL A 152 22.50 -5.42 -1.74
CA VAL A 152 23.35 -6.45 -2.39
C VAL A 152 24.84 -6.17 -2.26
N HIS A 153 25.24 -4.89 -2.17
CA HIS A 153 26.66 -4.53 -2.08
C HIS A 153 27.26 -4.68 -0.66
N TYR A 154 26.42 -4.78 0.36
CA TYR A 154 26.81 -4.96 1.77
C TYR A 154 26.65 -6.40 2.30
N SER A 155 26.26 -7.35 1.44
CA SER A 155 26.14 -8.79 1.73
C SER A 155 27.25 -9.59 1.07
#